data_AF-A0A3C1EXD2-F1
#
_entry.id   AF-A0A3C1EXD2-F1
#
_cell.length_a   1.000
_cell.length_b   1.000
_cell.length_c   1.000
_cell.angle_alpha   90.00
_cell.angle_beta   90.00
_cell.angle_gamma   90.00
#
_symmetry.space_group_name_H-M   'P 1'
#
loop_
_entity.id
_entity.type
_entity.pdbx_description
1 polymer ?
#
loop_
_entity_poly.entity_id
_entity_poly.type
_entity_poly.pdbx_seq_one_letter_code
_entity_poly.pdbx_strand_id
1 'polypeptide(L)' 'MKCPKCNYENSQEALYCGLCYHVLRKEEIPLEVIHYEAEKDFDVISIQDETKPKLRSIYILISIIFISIILFVIISK' A
#
# COMPACT_ATOMS: atom_id res chain seq x y z
N MET A 1 -23.28 -6.20 -2.89
CA MET A 1 -23.81 -5.04 -3.65
C MET A 1 -23.18 -5.02 -5.03
N LYS A 2 -24.00 -4.76 -6.04
CA LYS A 2 -23.55 -4.75 -7.42
C LYS A 2 -22.88 -3.41 -7.78
N CYS A 3 -21.70 -3.47 -8.38
CA CYS A 3 -21.00 -2.26 -8.83
C CYS A 3 -21.75 -1.61 -10.00
N PRO A 4 -22.11 -0.32 -9.92
CA PRO A 4 -22.85 0.35 -10.99
C PRO A 4 -22.02 0.56 -12.28
N LYS A 5 -20.68 0.47 -12.18
CA LYS A 5 -19.76 0.68 -13.30
C LYS A 5 -19.46 -0.60 -14.08
N CYS A 6 -19.23 -1.71 -13.40
CA CYS A 6 -18.79 -2.96 -14.03
C CYS A 6 -19.66 -4.18 -13.70
N ASN A 7 -20.77 -4.01 -12.97
CA ASN A 7 -21.69 -5.08 -12.58
C ASN A 7 -21.10 -6.21 -11.73
N TYR A 8 -19.86 -6.09 -11.27
CA TYR A 8 -19.24 -7.05 -10.35
C TYR A 8 -19.96 -7.04 -8.99
N GLU A 9 -20.16 -8.22 -8.41
CA GLU A 9 -20.78 -8.38 -7.09
C GLU A 9 -19.73 -8.20 -5.99
N ASN A 10 -19.92 -7.22 -5.11
CA ASN A 10 -19.00 -6.91 -4.00
C ASN A 10 -19.67 -7.23 -2.66
N SER A 11 -18.88 -7.33 -1.58
CA SER A 11 -19.45 -7.34 -0.22
C SER A 11 -20.33 -6.11 0.00
N GLN A 12 -21.37 -6.24 0.84
CA GLN A 12 -22.17 -5.08 1.25
C GLN A 12 -21.35 -4.07 2.04
N GLU A 13 -20.25 -4.50 2.69
CA GLU A 13 -19.37 -3.63 3.47
C GLU A 13 -18.31 -2.90 2.61
N ALA A 14 -18.14 -3.30 1.35
CA ALA A 14 -17.08 -2.78 0.50
C ALA A 14 -17.20 -1.27 0.24
N LEU A 15 -16.09 -0.54 0.47
CA LEU A 15 -15.97 0.88 0.12
C LEU A 15 -15.67 1.08 -1.37
N TYR A 16 -15.00 0.11 -2.00
CA TYR A 16 -14.58 0.14 -3.40
C TYR A 16 -14.92 -1.17 -4.10
N CYS A 17 -15.09 -1.12 -5.42
CA CYS A 17 -15.27 -2.31 -6.24
C CYS A 17 -13.95 -3.08 -6.37
N GLY A 18 -13.96 -4.38 -6.02
CA GLY A 18 -12.78 -5.24 -6.08
C GLY A 18 -12.24 -5.55 -7.48
N LEU A 19 -13.00 -5.18 -8.54
CA LEU A 19 -12.61 -5.41 -9.92
C LEU A 19 -12.17 -4.12 -10.64
N CYS A 20 -12.95 -3.05 -10.52
CA CYS A 20 -12.74 -1.80 -11.28
C CYS A 20 -12.38 -0.59 -10.41
N TYR A 21 -12.25 -0.79 -9.09
CA TYR A 21 -11.89 0.22 -8.10
C TYR A 21 -12.81 1.45 -8.04
N HIS A 22 -14.02 1.35 -8.61
CA HIS A 22 -15.03 2.38 -8.45
C HIS A 22 -15.46 2.49 -6.99
N VAL A 23 -15.60 3.72 -6.49
CA VAL A 23 -16.08 4.00 -5.13
C VAL A 23 -17.54 3.58 -5.02
N LEU A 24 -17.84 2.68 -4.08
CA LEU A 24 -19.19 2.17 -3.85
C LEU A 24 -19.88 2.95 -2.73
N ARG A 25 -19.15 3.30 -1.67
CA ARG A 25 -19.65 4.07 -0.52
C ARG A 25 -18.53 4.95 0.04
N LYS A 26 -18.91 6.11 0.58
CA LYS A 26 -17.99 6.98 1.33
C LYS A 26 -18.10 6.61 2.81
N GLU A 27 -16.97 6.52 3.48
CA GLU A 27 -16.96 6.34 4.93
C GLU A 27 -17.37 7.68 5.56
N GLU A 28 -18.53 7.69 6.20
CA GLU A 28 -18.94 8.82 7.04
C GLU A 28 -18.17 8.70 8.35
N ILE A 29 -16.98 9.31 8.39
CA ILE A 29 -16.23 9.45 9.64
C ILE A 29 -17.09 10.36 10.54
N PRO A 30 -17.57 9.88 11.70
CA PRO A 30 -18.20 10.76 12.66
C PRO A 30 -17.15 11.77 13.09
N LEU A 31 -17.31 13.02 12.66
CA LEU A 31 -16.59 14.14 13.24
C LEU A 31 -17.13 14.30 14.66
N GLU A 32 -16.62 13.50 15.60
CA GLU A 32 -16.60 13.95 16.99
C GLU A 32 -15.78 15.22 17.00
N VAL A 33 -16.49 16.35 17.13
CA VAL A 33 -15.93 17.68 17.14
C VAL A 33 -15.09 17.81 18.42
N ILE A 34 -13.82 17.42 18.34
CA ILE A 34 -12.85 17.77 19.37
C ILE A 34 -12.69 19.29 19.25
N HIS A 35 -13.25 20.02 20.21
CA HIS A 35 -13.06 21.46 20.34
C HIS A 35 -11.60 21.67 20.77
N TYR A 36 -10.69 21.83 19.81
CA TYR A 36 -9.33 22.27 20.10
C TYR A 36 -9.25 23.78 19.89
N GLU A 37 -9.15 24.48 21.02
CA GLU A 37 -8.70 25.87 21.07
C GLU A 37 -7.40 25.99 20.28
N ALA A 38 -7.33 27.02 19.45
CA ALA A 38 -6.23 27.27 18.57
C ALA A 38 -4.94 27.50 19.36
N GLU A 39 -3.98 26.58 19.25
CA GLU A 39 -2.56 26.93 19.27
C GLU A 39 -1.67 25.77 18.78
N LYS A 40 -0.98 26.06 17.66
CA LYS A 40 0.39 25.64 17.33
C LYS A 40 0.67 24.19 16.86
N ASP A 41 1.36 24.16 15.72
CA ASP A 41 2.03 23.04 15.03
C ASP A 41 1.16 21.88 14.52
N PHE A 42 0.85 21.99 13.23
CA PHE A 42 0.29 20.94 12.39
C PHE A 42 1.40 19.91 12.09
N ASP A 43 1.56 18.92 12.95
CA ASP A 43 2.34 17.74 12.59
C ASP A 43 1.54 16.91 11.58
N VAL A 44 1.93 17.04 10.31
CA VAL A 44 1.55 16.14 9.23
C VAL A 44 1.87 14.73 9.69
N ILE A 45 0.85 13.92 9.96
CA ILE A 45 1.01 12.48 10.16
C ILE A 45 1.50 11.93 8.83
N SER A 46 2.82 11.82 8.69
CA SER A 46 3.43 11.03 7.63
C SER A 46 3.00 9.59 7.86
N ILE A 47 2.12 9.08 7.00
CA ILE A 47 1.87 7.65 6.92
C ILE A 47 3.21 7.02 6.51
N GLN A 48 3.98 6.56 7.49
CA GLN A 48 5.15 5.74 7.23
C GLN A 48 4.64 4.44 6.64
N ASP A 49 4.83 4.32 5.33
CA ASP A 49 4.70 3.08 4.59
C ASP A 49 5.79 2.09 5.08
N GLU A 50 5.45 1.36 6.14
CA GLU A 50 6.26 0.32 6.78
C GLU A 50 6.59 -0.86 5.84
N THR A 51 6.10 -0.88 4.58
CA THR A 51 6.40 -1.97 3.64
C THR A 51 7.72 -1.82 2.88
N LYS A 52 8.35 -0.64 2.89
CA LYS A 52 9.55 -0.38 2.10
C LYS A 52 10.88 -1.04 2.55
N PRO A 53 11.16 -1.33 3.85
CA PRO A 53 12.49 -1.81 4.23
C PRO A 53 12.73 -3.29 3.84
N LYS A 54 11.69 -4.14 3.87
CA LYS A 54 11.85 -5.58 3.58
C LYS A 54 12.17 -5.84 2.11
N LEU A 55 11.62 -5.05 1.19
CA LEU A 55 11.84 -5.25 -0.25
C LEU A 55 13.28 -4.91 -0.68
N ARG A 56 13.88 -3.87 -0.08
CA ARG A 56 15.28 -3.48 -0.36
C ARG A 56 16.27 -4.55 0.08
N SER A 57 16.04 -5.19 1.23
CA SER A 57 16.90 -6.27 1.72
C SER A 57 16.88 -7.50 0.81
N ILE A 58 15.70 -7.89 0.32
CA ILE A 58 15.54 -9.04 -0.60
C ILE A 58 16.28 -8.79 -1.93
N TYR A 59 16.16 -7.59 -2.51
CA TYR A 59 16.82 -7.26 -3.77
C TYR A 59 18.35 -7.35 -3.67
N ILE A 60 18.93 -6.92 -2.54
CA ILE A 60 20.38 -6.99 -2.30
C ILE A 60 20.85 -8.46 -2.26
N LEU A 61 20.13 -9.33 -1.55
CA LEU A 61 20.47 -10.75 -1.46
C LEU A 61 20.43 -11.44 -2.83
N ILE A 62 19.39 -11.19 -3.63
CA ILE A 62 19.28 -11.73 -4.99
C ILE A 62 20.44 -11.24 -5.87
N SER A 63 20.79 -9.96 -5.78
CA SER A 63 21.87 -9.37 -6.56
C SER A 63 23.23 -10.00 -6.25
N ILE A 64 23.52 -10.27 -4.97
CA ILE A 64 24.77 -10.93 -4.55
C ILE A 64 24.85 -12.34 -5.11
N ILE A 65 23.78 -13.13 -4.96
CA ILE A 65 23.72 -14.51 -5.47
C ILE A 65 23.97 -14.54 -6.98
N PHE A 66 23.33 -13.63 -7.72
CA PHE A 66 23.48 -13.55 -9.18
C PHE A 66 24.93 -13.25 -9.60
N ILE A 67 25.59 -12.29 -8.94
CA ILE A 67 27.00 -11.96 -9.19
C ILE A 67 27.91 -13.16 -8.88
N SER A 68 27.68 -13.85 -7.76
CA SER A 68 28.45 -15.05 -7.40
C SER A 68 28.33 -16.16 -8.44
N ILE A 69 27.12 -16.39 -8.99
CA ILE A 69 26.91 -17.37 -10.05
C ILE A 69 27.66 -16.96 -11.32
N ILE A 70 27.59 -15.69 -11.73
CA ILE A 70 28.32 -15.19 -12.90
C ILE A 70 29.82 -15.38 -12.73
N LEU A 71 30.38 -14.99 -11.58
CA LEU A 71 31.80 -15.17 -11.29
C LEU A 71 32.21 -16.65 -11.33
N PHE A 72 31.39 -17.53 -10.74
CA PHE A 72 31.65 -18.97 -10.75
C PHE A 72 31.68 -19.53 -12.19
N VAL A 73 30.74 -19.11 -13.04
CA VAL A 73 30.70 -19.52 -14.46
C VAL A 73 31.90 -19.00 -15.24
N ILE A 74 32.35 -17.78 -14.95
CA ILE A 74 33.55 -17.20 -15.60
C ILE A 74 34.82 -17.93 -15.16
N ILE A 75 34.96 -18.25 -13.86
CA ILE A 75 36.13 -18.95 -13.32
C ILE A 75 36.17 -20.42 -13.75
N SER A 76 35.00 -21.05 -13.91
CA SER A 76 34.88 -22.46 -14.30
C SER A 76 34.98 -22.68 -15.81
N LYS A 77 35.16 -21.62 -16.60
CA LYS A 77 35.44 -21.65 -18.03
C LYS A 77 36.94 -21.49 -18.27
#